data_AF-A0AAX2AFV8-F1
#
_entry.id   AF-A0AAX2AFV8-F1
#
_cell.length_a   1.000
_cell.length_b   1.000
_cell.length_c   1.000
_cell.angle_alpha   90.00
_cell.angle_beta   90.00
_cell.angle_gamma   90.00
#
_symmetry.space_group_name_H-M   'P 1'
#
loop_
_entity.id
_entity.type
_entity.pdbx_description
1 polymer ?
#
loop_
_entity_poly.entity_id
_entity_poly.type
_entity_poly.pdbx_seq_one_letter_code
_entity_poly.pdbx_strand_id
1 'polypeptide(L)'
;MLNQKDTDKLDIFNAVCWDYDINANDVYHILITKNDKNSPISFDTLRYKVLKYIPIDSIKSIFSSQEISSIFSDVNIEKVRNPQTKDFLNTFVTKKEN
;
A
#
# COMPACT_ATOMS: atom_id res chain seq x y z
N MET A 1 9.22 15.79 8.92
CA MET A 1 9.50 14.78 9.97
C MET A 1 8.16 14.16 10.35
N LEU A 2 8.02 12.84 10.23
CA LEU A 2 6.88 12.10 10.80
C LEU A 2 7.03 12.12 12.33
N ASN A 3 5.92 12.31 13.07
CA ASN A 3 5.97 12.31 14.53
C ASN A 3 6.12 10.87 15.06
N GLN A 4 6.63 10.70 16.29
CA GLN A 4 6.82 9.38 16.92
C GLN A 4 5.56 8.48 16.90
N LYS A 5 4.37 9.09 17.03
CA LYS A 5 3.05 8.43 16.94
C LYS A 5 2.73 7.89 15.55
N ASP A 6 3.33 8.46 14.51
CA ASP A 6 3.18 8.00 13.15
C ASP A 6 4.14 6.84 12.86
N THR A 7 5.32 6.81 13.51
CA THR A 7 6.30 5.73 13.39
C THR A 7 5.76 4.39 13.86
N ASP A 8 5.06 4.35 15.00
CA ASP A 8 4.44 3.11 15.53
C ASP A 8 3.36 2.54 14.58
N LYS A 9 2.71 3.40 13.79
CA LYS A 9 1.73 2.95 12.80
C LYS A 9 2.40 2.31 11.58
N LEU A 10 3.62 2.71 11.25
CA LEU A 10 4.34 2.18 10.09
C LEU A 10 4.81 0.74 10.32
N ASP A 11 4.87 0.25 11.57
CA ASP A 11 5.27 -1.12 11.89
C ASP A 11 4.45 -2.19 11.17
N ILE A 12 3.23 -1.87 10.74
CA ILE A 12 2.43 -2.78 9.91
C ILE A 12 3.12 -3.15 8.59
N PHE A 13 4.03 -2.30 8.08
CA PHE A 13 4.81 -2.54 6.87
C PHE A 13 5.99 -3.49 7.10
N ASN A 14 6.35 -3.84 8.34
CA ASN A 14 7.42 -4.80 8.61
C ASN A 14 7.15 -6.17 7.95
N ALA A 15 5.87 -6.56 7.82
CA ALA A 15 5.47 -7.77 7.10
C ALA A 15 5.80 -7.76 5.60
N VAL A 16 5.96 -6.58 5.00
CA VAL A 16 6.33 -6.41 3.58
C VAL A 16 7.85 -6.42 3.38
N CYS A 17 8.60 -6.09 4.43
CA CYS A 17 10.05 -5.92 4.39
C CYS A 17 10.81 -7.26 4.37
N TRP A 18 10.22 -8.37 4.81
CA TRP A 18 10.94 -9.64 5.01
C TRP A 18 11.69 -10.18 3.79
N ASP A 19 11.21 -9.88 2.59
CA ASP A 19 11.78 -10.40 1.34
C ASP A 19 12.81 -9.44 0.71
N TYR A 20 13.04 -8.24 1.28
CA TYR A 20 13.87 -7.19 0.67
C TYR A 20 14.65 -6.38 1.72
N ASP A 21 15.78 -5.81 1.31
CA ASP A 21 16.56 -4.88 2.13
C ASP A 21 15.91 -3.48 2.15
N ILE A 22 14.73 -3.38 2.76
CA ILE A 22 13.95 -2.15 2.98
C ILE A 22 13.38 -2.15 4.39
N ASN A 23 13.07 -0.97 4.92
CA ASN A 23 12.33 -0.85 6.18
C ASN A 23 10.91 -0.27 5.96
N ALA A 24 10.10 -0.29 7.02
CA ALA A 24 8.73 0.21 7.00
C ALA A 24 8.59 1.66 6.52
N ASN A 25 9.57 2.51 6.86
CA ASN A 25 9.58 3.91 6.43
C ASN A 25 9.86 4.03 4.92
N ASP A 26 10.76 3.21 4.38
CA ASP A 26 11.01 3.13 2.93
C ASP A 26 9.75 2.67 2.19
N VAL A 27 9.05 1.64 2.71
CA VAL A 27 7.78 1.18 2.14
C VAL A 27 6.78 2.33 2.09
N TYR A 28 6.58 3.06 3.19
CA TYR A 28 5.70 4.22 3.22
C TYR A 28 6.11 5.29 2.21
N HIS A 29 7.40 5.65 2.16
CA HIS A 29 7.90 6.67 1.24
C HIS A 29 7.72 6.27 -0.22
N ILE A 30 8.01 5.03 -0.59
CA ILE A 30 7.82 4.53 -1.94
C ILE A 30 6.33 4.56 -2.30
N LEU A 31 5.43 4.19 -1.38
CA LEU A 31 3.99 4.23 -1.62
C LEU A 31 3.48 5.65 -1.91
N ILE A 32 3.88 6.64 -1.10
CA ILE A 32 3.44 8.03 -1.26
C ILE A 32 4.07 8.70 -2.48
N THR A 33 5.38 8.52 -2.67
CA THR A 33 6.12 9.23 -3.73
C THR A 33 6.06 8.51 -5.07
N LYS A 34 5.68 7.23 -5.08
CA LYS A 34 5.75 6.33 -6.24
C LYS A 34 7.14 6.23 -6.87
N ASN A 35 8.18 6.55 -6.09
CA ASN A 35 9.57 6.56 -6.55
C ASN A 35 10.31 5.35 -5.97
N ASP A 36 10.73 4.45 -6.85
CA ASP A 36 11.42 3.20 -6.54
C ASP A 36 12.87 3.16 -7.08
N LYS A 37 13.42 4.30 -7.55
CA LYS A 37 14.74 4.34 -8.22
C LYS A 37 15.90 3.70 -7.47
N ASN A 38 15.85 3.69 -6.14
CA ASN A 38 16.89 3.10 -5.28
C ASN A 38 16.34 1.97 -4.40
N SER A 39 15.15 1.46 -4.73
CA SER A 39 14.50 0.40 -3.97
C SER A 39 14.87 -0.97 -4.55
N PRO A 40 15.13 -1.99 -3.71
CA PRO A 40 15.30 -3.38 -4.17
C PRO A 40 14.00 -4.01 -4.69
N ILE A 41 12.87 -3.30 -4.59
CA ILE A 41 11.55 -3.73 -5.06
C ILE A 41 10.89 -2.59 -5.86
N SER A 42 10.31 -2.93 -7.03
CA SER A 42 9.56 -1.96 -7.82
C SER A 42 8.26 -1.54 -7.13
N PHE A 43 7.80 -0.31 -7.40
CA PHE A 43 6.53 0.21 -6.87
C PHE A 43 5.36 -0.73 -7.20
N ASP A 44 5.31 -1.28 -8.41
CA ASP A 44 4.28 -2.24 -8.82
C ASP A 44 4.27 -3.49 -7.93
N THR A 45 5.44 -4.10 -7.73
CA THR A 45 5.57 -5.30 -6.90
C THR A 45 5.23 -4.99 -5.44
N LEU A 46 5.66 -3.81 -4.94
CA LEU A 46 5.45 -3.39 -3.56
C LEU A 46 3.96 -3.28 -3.23
N ARG A 47 3.18 -2.66 -4.12
CA ARG A 47 1.73 -2.51 -3.93
C ARG A 47 1.01 -3.85 -3.80
N TYR A 48 1.35 -4.84 -4.63
CA TYR A 48 0.75 -6.18 -4.50
C TYR A 48 1.15 -6.87 -3.20
N LYS A 49 2.38 -6.69 -2.71
CA LYS A 49 2.80 -7.25 -1.42
C LYS A 49 2.07 -6.59 -0.25
N VAL A 50 1.91 -5.28 -0.28
CA VAL A 50 1.10 -4.55 0.71
C VAL A 50 -0.31 -5.13 0.78
N LEU A 51 -1.00 -5.27 -0.37
CA LEU A 51 -2.35 -5.85 -0.42
C LEU A 51 -2.42 -7.32 -0.01
N LYS A 52 -1.30 -8.06 -0.09
CA LYS A 52 -1.21 -9.47 0.29
C LYS A 52 -1.03 -9.64 1.80
N TYR A 53 -0.17 -8.84 2.42
CA TYR A 53 0.26 -9.03 3.80
C TYR A 53 -0.45 -8.12 4.81
N ILE A 54 -0.97 -6.98 4.35
CA ILE A 54 -1.54 -5.96 5.23
C ILE A 54 -3.06 -5.89 5.02
N PRO A 55 -3.86 -6.05 6.09
CA PRO A 55 -5.29 -5.86 6.03
C PRO A 55 -5.66 -4.46 5.56
N ILE A 56 -6.73 -4.35 4.77
CA ILE A 56 -7.13 -3.06 4.20
C ILE A 56 -7.48 -2.01 5.27
N ASP A 57 -7.99 -2.43 6.42
CA ASP A 57 -8.31 -1.52 7.52
C ASP A 57 -7.06 -0.93 8.18
N SER A 58 -5.96 -1.68 8.24
CA SER A 58 -4.66 -1.13 8.68
C SER A 58 -4.13 -0.11 7.67
N ILE A 59 -4.29 -0.34 6.37
CA ILE A 59 -3.93 0.61 5.32
C ILE A 59 -4.73 1.92 5.47
N LYS A 60 -6.05 1.83 5.73
CA LYS A 60 -6.94 2.99 5.98
C LYS A 60 -6.55 3.78 7.24
N SER A 61 -5.85 3.17 8.19
CA SER A 61 -5.39 3.87 9.40
C SER A 61 -4.18 4.78 9.16
N ILE A 62 -3.50 4.62 8.01
CA ILE A 62 -2.29 5.35 7.60
C ILE A 62 -2.59 6.32 6.47
N PHE A 63 -3.30 5.85 5.44
CA PHE A 63 -3.54 6.62 4.23
C PHE A 63 -4.99 7.08 4.14
N SER A 64 -5.19 8.29 3.62
CA SER A 64 -6.50 8.76 3.19
C SER A 64 -7.04 7.96 2.01
N SER A 65 -8.36 8.00 1.80
CA SER A 65 -9.00 7.34 0.65
C SER A 65 -8.46 7.81 -0.71
N GLN A 66 -8.04 9.08 -0.81
CA GLN A 66 -7.44 9.63 -2.03
C GLN A 66 -6.04 9.05 -2.28
N GLU A 67 -5.22 8.97 -1.23
CA GLU A 67 -3.89 8.35 -1.33
C GLU A 67 -4.00 6.88 -1.67
N ILE A 68 -4.89 6.12 -1.01
CA ILE A 68 -5.15 4.71 -1.32
C ILE A 68 -5.54 4.55 -2.80
N SER A 69 -6.49 5.36 -3.28
CA SER A 69 -6.92 5.30 -4.68
C SER A 69 -5.77 5.61 -5.65
N SER A 70 -4.88 6.54 -5.28
CA SER A 70 -3.71 6.91 -6.08
C SER A 70 -2.61 5.86 -6.04
N ILE A 71 -2.38 5.25 -4.88
CA ILE A 71 -1.41 4.18 -4.67
C ILE A 71 -1.87 2.96 -5.45
N PHE A 72 -3.08 2.47 -5.24
CA PHE A 72 -3.55 1.23 -5.85
C PHE A 72 -4.29 1.43 -7.18
N SER A 73 -4.10 2.59 -7.83
CA SER A 73 -4.62 2.79 -9.18
C SER A 73 -4.07 1.71 -10.12
N ASP A 74 -4.94 1.19 -10.97
CA ASP A 74 -4.58 0.27 -12.06
C ASP A 74 -4.05 -1.10 -11.59
N VAL A 75 -4.18 -1.41 -10.28
CA VAL A 75 -3.97 -2.75 -9.75
C VAL A 75 -5.01 -3.70 -10.36
N ASN A 76 -4.56 -4.85 -10.87
CA ASN A 76 -5.46 -5.90 -11.29
C ASN A 76 -6.09 -6.56 -10.05
N ILE A 77 -7.33 -6.19 -9.78
CA ILE A 77 -8.14 -6.64 -8.65
C ILE A 77 -8.36 -8.17 -8.67
N GLU A 78 -8.28 -8.82 -9.83
CA GLU A 78 -8.39 -10.29 -9.93
C GLU A 78 -7.20 -11.02 -9.27
N LYS A 79 -6.04 -10.36 -9.19
CA LYS A 79 -4.86 -10.90 -8.50
C LYS A 79 -4.92 -10.73 -6.98
N VAL A 80 -5.86 -9.92 -6.47
CA VAL A 80 -6.04 -9.68 -5.04
C VAL A 80 -6.87 -10.82 -4.45
N ARG A 81 -6.24 -11.60 -3.57
CA ARG A 81 -6.86 -12.80 -2.97
C ARG A 81 -7.75 -12.48 -1.76
N ASN A 82 -7.47 -11.40 -1.04
CA ASN A 82 -8.27 -11.02 0.13
C ASN A 82 -9.61 -10.41 -0.34
N PRO A 83 -10.77 -11.01 -0.01
CA PRO A 83 -12.07 -10.52 -0.47
C PRO A 83 -12.40 -9.11 0.00
N GLN A 84 -12.12 -8.77 1.27
CA GLN A 84 -12.41 -7.43 1.82
C GLN A 84 -11.59 -6.34 1.13
N THR A 85 -10.31 -6.62 0.88
CA THR A 85 -9.43 -5.73 0.11
C THR A 85 -9.93 -5.59 -1.32
N LYS A 86 -10.36 -6.70 -1.94
CA LYS A 86 -10.89 -6.74 -3.30
C LYS A 86 -12.14 -5.86 -3.45
N ASP A 87 -13.10 -6.02 -2.54
CA ASP A 87 -14.35 -5.27 -2.53
C ASP A 87 -14.10 -3.77 -2.35
N PHE A 88 -13.20 -3.40 -1.44
CA PHE A 88 -12.83 -2.01 -1.25
C PHE A 88 -12.17 -1.40 -2.47
N LEU A 89 -11.22 -2.10 -3.11
CA LEU A 89 -10.57 -1.62 -4.33
C LEU A 89 -11.55 -1.45 -5.50
N ASN A 90 -12.55 -2.34 -5.62
CA ASN A 90 -13.62 -2.24 -6.60
C ASN A 90 -14.40 -0.92 -6.47
N THR A 91 -14.57 -0.39 -5.25
CA THR A 91 -15.28 0.89 -5.05
C THR A 91 -14.58 2.10 -5.69
N PHE A 92 -13.29 2.01 -5.99
CA PHE A 92 -12.55 3.06 -6.72
C PHE A 92 -12.66 2.90 -8.23
N VAL A 93 -12.74 1.66 -8.72
CA VAL A 93 -12.91 1.37 -10.15
C VAL A 93 -14.28 1.80 -10.62
N THR A 94 -15.33 1.46 -9.87
CA THR A 94 -16.72 1.84 -10.21
C THR A 94 -16.99 3.34 -10.10
N LYS A 95 -16.12 4.12 -9.43
CA LYS A 95 -16.22 5.59 -9.35
C LYS A 95 -15.64 6.31 -10.57
N LYS A 96 -14.90 5.64 -11.45
CA LYS A 96 -14.41 6.25 -12.71
C LYS A 96 -15.48 6.33 -13.80
N GLU A 97 -16.64 5.68 -13.61
CA GLU A 97 -17.72 5.58 -14.62
C GLU A 97 -18.93 6.48 -14.37
N ASN A 98 -18.87 7.42 -13.41
CA ASN A 98 -19.93 8.43 -13.19
C ASN A 98 -19.39 9.86 -13.27
#